data_AF-A0A409VUZ5-F1
#
_entry.id   AF-A0A409VUZ5-F1
#
_cell.length_a   1.000
_cell.length_b   1.000
_cell.length_c   1.000
_cell.angle_alpha   90.00
_cell.angle_beta   90.00
_cell.angle_gamma   90.00
#
_symmetry.space_group_name_H-M   'P 1'
#
loop_
_entity.id
_entity.type
_entity.pdbx_description
1 polymer ?
#
loop_
_entity_poly.entity_id
_entity_poly.type
_entity_poly.pdbx_seq_one_letter_code
_entity_poly.pdbx_strand_id
1 'polypeptide(L)'
;MPAISPIALAIQHFIQEITDIPVDHPIDHVLEDALVVEHEIRSLLACDPQNVQLQDKFLGLFDVFSIAPAARRHRAREIDPGTTDLHKHYVFPLPQNKRKTTLTPSAVPNIEAFKRNWEIFTHRALFKMSTKDWQNVLAAGGSVLACIKRPNSNTSAQRLNEYYQSSVYESSDIDLFLWGLTPEQAEVKMKDIYRAVCEATAWKVTCVRKANTVSLHTKFPYRPIQIVLRLYQSPAEILAGFDIDAACCAYDGHRVWANPRFLTALVRQSNTIDLTRRSPSYEMRLVKYARRGFEIFLPTLRRDYIKQSTMSKLYSRDLSTFPNGLARLLVLEVAYFRPNFYRQLRFPFARRSLKKPVSNNNSRSGEDMVPSNDYDGNLWWAQIPYGPSWDADKIEALIAKKDAYLNSPYNPYNEDSENGSRHRHVFFAGTMAQCLGAFCNQCDNLVDDDGLMALEPRIYIRGPIKYVIAHRKVDETADKNRFITVNPGRQLATGSFQPVDEGEWTLEAYESLDGSANDGEDLEQREGYIDGLDE
;
A
#
# COMPACT_ATOMS: atom_id res chain seq x y z
N MET A 1 16.29 37.46 -5.60
CA MET A 1 15.97 36.02 -5.62
C MET A 1 14.67 35.84 -4.86
N PRO A 2 13.71 35.03 -5.32
CA PRO A 2 12.54 34.72 -4.49
C PRO A 2 13.02 34.07 -3.20
N ALA A 3 12.45 34.48 -2.06
CA ALA A 3 12.76 33.89 -0.77
C ALA A 3 12.43 32.38 -0.81
N ILE A 4 13.35 31.54 -0.35
CA ILE A 4 13.11 30.09 -0.20
C ILE A 4 11.93 29.91 0.75
N SER A 5 10.95 29.08 0.40
CA SER A 5 9.78 28.86 1.27
C SER A 5 10.21 28.20 2.59
N PRO A 6 9.52 28.46 3.72
CA PRO A 6 9.82 27.80 5.00
C PRO A 6 9.83 26.27 4.89
N ILE A 7 8.90 25.72 4.09
CA ILE A 7 8.83 24.28 3.80
C ILE A 7 10.11 23.80 3.12
N ALA A 8 10.58 24.48 2.06
CA ALA A 8 11.80 24.09 1.36
C ALA A 8 13.04 24.19 2.27
N LEU A 9 13.07 25.19 3.16
CA LEU A 9 14.14 25.35 4.14
C LEU A 9 14.16 24.20 5.15
N ALA A 10 13.00 23.77 5.66
CA ALA A 10 12.90 22.64 6.58
C ALA A 10 13.39 21.33 5.96
N ILE A 11 13.09 21.08 4.68
CA ILE A 11 13.61 19.90 3.96
C ILE A 11 15.14 19.98 3.78
N GLN A 12 15.67 21.16 3.46
CA GLN A 12 17.13 21.36 3.36
C GLN A 12 17.81 21.15 4.71
N HIS A 13 17.21 21.67 5.78
CA HIS A 13 17.69 21.48 7.15
C HIS A 13 17.72 20.00 7.54
N PHE A 14 16.63 19.27 7.30
CA PHE A 14 16.57 17.82 7.50
C PHE A 14 17.69 17.07 6.76
N ILE A 15 17.92 17.38 5.48
CA ILE A 15 18.97 16.73 4.66
C ILE A 15 20.37 17.05 5.19
N GLN A 16 20.58 18.29 5.66
CA GLN A 16 21.86 18.71 6.22
C GLN A 16 22.11 18.00 7.55
N GLU A 17 21.15 18.06 8.48
CA GLU A 17 21.26 17.43 9.80
C GLU A 17 21.43 15.91 9.72
N ILE A 18 20.66 15.20 8.87
CA ILE A 18 20.83 13.75 8.71
C ILE A 18 22.20 13.38 8.12
N THR A 19 22.87 14.31 7.44
CA THR A 19 24.23 14.15 6.93
C THR A 19 25.28 14.37 8.02
N ASP A 20 25.08 15.39 8.85
CA ASP A 20 26.07 15.87 9.82
C ASP A 20 26.01 15.13 11.16
N ILE A 21 24.80 14.74 11.59
CA ILE A 21 24.60 14.07 12.88
C ILE A 21 25.30 12.71 12.86
N PRO A 22 26.13 12.39 13.88
CA PRO A 22 26.75 11.09 14.01
C PRO A 22 25.74 9.93 13.90
N VAL A 23 26.16 8.82 13.28
CA VAL A 23 25.25 7.73 12.90
C VAL A 23 24.69 6.91 14.07
N ASP A 24 25.29 7.03 15.24
CA ASP A 24 24.89 6.47 16.53
C ASP A 24 23.84 7.34 17.26
N HIS A 25 23.65 8.60 16.86
CA HIS A 25 22.66 9.47 17.48
C HIS A 25 21.25 9.28 16.88
N PRO A 26 20.18 9.37 17.71
CA PRO A 26 18.80 9.34 17.24
C PRO A 26 18.50 10.48 16.27
N ILE A 27 17.70 10.21 15.24
CA ILE A 27 17.29 11.21 14.22
C ILE A 27 15.82 11.61 14.36
N ASP A 28 15.20 11.36 15.52
CA ASP A 28 13.78 11.66 15.77
C ASP A 28 13.53 13.17 15.76
N HIS A 29 14.36 13.93 16.47
CA HIS A 29 14.31 15.41 16.47
C HIS A 29 14.54 16.00 15.08
N VAL A 30 15.46 15.40 14.30
CA VAL A 30 15.76 15.82 12.91
C VAL A 30 14.52 15.70 12.02
N LEU A 31 13.74 14.64 12.23
CA LEU A 31 12.54 14.36 11.43
C LEU A 31 11.35 15.23 11.86
N GLU A 32 11.33 15.78 13.08
CA GLU A 32 10.18 16.47 13.65
C GLU A 32 9.73 17.68 12.80
N ASP A 33 10.66 18.58 12.47
CA ASP A 33 10.36 19.75 11.62
C ASP A 33 9.85 19.32 10.23
N ALA A 34 10.44 18.26 9.67
CA ALA A 34 10.01 17.69 8.41
C ALA A 34 8.58 17.11 8.47
N LEU A 35 8.16 16.54 9.60
CA LEU A 35 6.80 16.05 9.80
C LEU A 35 5.80 17.21 9.94
N VAL A 36 6.19 18.29 10.63
CA VAL A 36 5.37 19.49 10.77
C VAL A 36 5.09 20.11 9.40
N VAL A 37 6.11 20.29 8.56
CA VAL A 37 5.90 20.86 7.22
C VAL A 37 5.14 19.90 6.30
N GLU A 38 5.30 18.58 6.43
CA GLU A 38 4.46 17.63 5.67
C GLU A 38 2.98 17.73 6.08
N HIS A 39 2.71 17.92 7.37
CA HIS A 39 1.36 18.18 7.87
C HIS A 39 0.80 19.51 7.36
N GLU A 40 1.62 20.55 7.26
CA GLU A 40 1.25 21.83 6.65
C GLU A 40 0.90 21.65 5.16
N ILE A 41 1.74 20.96 4.37
CA ILE A 41 1.47 20.66 2.95
C ILE A 41 0.13 19.95 2.81
N ARG A 42 -0.11 18.92 3.63
CA ARG A 42 -1.38 18.20 3.67
C ARG A 42 -2.56 19.11 3.99
N SER A 43 -2.41 19.97 4.99
CA SER A 43 -3.44 20.93 5.39
C SER A 43 -3.73 21.95 4.29
N LEU A 44 -2.71 22.45 3.59
CA LEU A 44 -2.86 23.34 2.44
C LEU A 44 -3.60 22.64 1.30
N LEU A 45 -3.19 21.43 0.92
CA LEU A 45 -3.89 20.62 -0.09
C LEU A 45 -5.37 20.41 0.30
N ALA A 46 -5.66 20.28 1.59
CA ALA A 46 -7.00 20.05 2.12
C ALA A 46 -7.89 21.30 2.07
N CYS A 47 -7.36 22.42 2.56
CA CYS A 47 -8.13 23.61 2.92
C CYS A 47 -7.98 24.76 1.90
N ASP A 48 -6.83 24.84 1.24
CA ASP A 48 -6.48 25.87 0.26
C ASP A 48 -5.65 25.29 -0.90
N PRO A 49 -6.25 24.45 -1.76
CA PRO A 49 -5.52 23.78 -2.84
C PRO A 49 -5.03 24.74 -3.94
N GLN A 50 -5.44 26.01 -3.91
CA GLN A 50 -4.96 27.06 -4.83
C GLN A 50 -3.85 27.91 -4.21
N ASN A 51 -3.36 27.54 -3.03
CA ASN A 51 -2.29 28.26 -2.36
C ASN A 51 -1.05 28.39 -3.25
N VAL A 52 -0.41 29.56 -3.21
CA VAL A 52 0.77 29.87 -4.03
C VAL A 52 1.94 28.91 -3.77
N GLN A 53 2.06 28.37 -2.55
CA GLN A 53 3.12 27.41 -2.21
C GLN A 53 2.96 26.09 -2.98
N LEU A 54 1.73 25.66 -3.29
CA LEU A 54 1.42 24.43 -4.04
C LEU A 54 1.65 24.58 -5.56
N GLN A 55 2.11 25.75 -6.01
CA GLN A 55 2.62 25.92 -7.38
C GLN A 55 3.89 25.10 -7.60
N ASP A 56 4.73 24.94 -6.56
CA ASP A 56 5.81 23.96 -6.59
C ASP A 56 5.21 22.54 -6.51
N LYS A 57 5.29 21.81 -7.62
CA LYS A 57 4.71 20.47 -7.74
C LYS A 57 5.46 19.42 -6.93
N PHE A 58 6.71 19.69 -6.56
CA PHE A 58 7.56 18.78 -5.78
C PHE A 58 7.81 19.32 -4.37
N LEU A 59 6.95 20.22 -3.88
CA LEU A 59 7.02 20.78 -2.53
C LEU A 59 7.15 19.68 -1.47
N GLY A 60 8.11 19.83 -0.56
CA GLY A 60 8.37 18.85 0.50
C GLY A 60 9.14 17.60 0.06
N LEU A 61 9.49 17.48 -1.22
CA LEU A 61 10.20 16.34 -1.78
C LEU A 61 11.65 16.70 -2.16
N PHE A 62 12.51 15.70 -2.19
CA PHE A 62 13.87 15.81 -2.70
C PHE A 62 14.24 14.63 -3.60
N ASP A 63 15.24 14.81 -4.44
CA ASP A 63 15.80 13.73 -5.27
C ASP A 63 16.77 12.88 -4.44
N VAL A 64 16.41 11.61 -4.26
CA VAL A 64 17.16 10.61 -3.48
C VAL A 64 18.60 10.47 -3.94
N PHE A 65 18.90 10.66 -5.24
CA PHE A 65 20.26 10.50 -5.76
C PHE A 65 21.04 11.82 -5.89
N SER A 66 20.40 12.95 -5.60
CA SER A 66 21.06 14.26 -5.55
C SER A 66 21.63 14.59 -4.16
N ILE A 67 21.20 13.90 -3.11
CA ILE A 67 21.73 14.09 -1.74
C ILE A 67 23.05 13.34 -1.51
N ALA A 68 23.83 13.82 -0.53
CA ALA A 68 25.11 13.22 -0.16
C ALA A 68 24.98 11.71 0.15
N PRO A 69 25.90 10.85 -0.32
CA PRO A 69 25.88 9.43 0.02
C PRO A 69 25.88 9.14 1.54
N ALA A 70 26.43 10.06 2.35
CA ALA A 70 26.42 9.97 3.80
C ALA A 70 25.00 9.96 4.40
N ALA A 71 24.09 10.79 3.88
CA ALA A 71 22.68 10.82 4.28
C ALA A 71 21.94 9.51 4.03
N ARG A 72 22.46 8.66 3.12
CA ARG A 72 21.87 7.38 2.71
C ARG A 72 22.54 6.17 3.35
N ARG A 73 23.34 6.38 4.39
CA ARG A 73 23.97 5.30 5.16
C ARG A 73 23.01 4.77 6.22
N HIS A 74 23.11 3.49 6.49
CA HIS A 74 22.30 2.81 7.47
C HIS A 74 22.74 3.23 8.88
N ARG A 75 21.74 3.51 9.72
CA ARG A 75 21.89 3.81 11.14
C ARG A 75 21.26 2.63 11.88
N ALA A 76 22.08 1.67 12.29
CA ALA A 76 21.54 0.46 12.90
C ALA A 76 20.95 0.79 14.28
N ARG A 77 19.83 0.14 14.61
CA ARG A 77 19.23 0.23 15.94
C ARG A 77 20.21 -0.30 16.99
N GLU A 78 20.55 0.52 17.97
CA GLU A 78 21.24 0.08 19.17
C GLU A 78 20.30 -0.79 20.02
N ILE A 79 20.80 -1.93 20.46
CA ILE A 79 20.10 -2.86 21.33
C ILE A 79 21.00 -3.01 22.54
N ASP A 80 20.51 -2.66 23.73
CA ASP A 80 21.28 -2.86 24.95
C ASP A 80 21.52 -4.37 25.16
N PRO A 81 22.78 -4.83 25.19
CA PRO A 81 23.12 -6.23 25.39
C PRO A 81 22.56 -6.82 26.70
N GLY A 82 22.28 -5.98 27.69
CA GLY A 82 21.70 -6.38 28.98
C GLY A 82 20.17 -6.52 28.98
N THR A 83 19.51 -6.23 27.86
CA THR A 83 18.04 -6.29 27.74
C THR A 83 17.60 -7.29 26.68
N THR A 84 16.53 -8.03 26.94
CA THR A 84 15.83 -8.87 25.94
C THR A 84 14.93 -8.04 25.02
N ASP A 85 15.16 -6.73 24.95
CA ASP A 85 14.15 -5.76 24.56
C ASP A 85 14.11 -5.45 23.05
N LEU A 86 14.17 -6.50 22.24
CA LEU A 86 13.94 -6.40 20.80
C LEU A 86 12.52 -5.90 20.49
N HIS A 87 11.59 -6.06 21.42
CA HIS A 87 10.14 -5.97 21.21
C HIS A 87 9.43 -4.78 21.87
N LYS A 88 9.94 -4.09 22.90
CA LYS A 88 9.16 -3.10 23.68
C LYS A 88 8.44 -2.07 22.85
N HIS A 89 9.14 -1.43 21.92
CA HIS A 89 8.56 -0.43 21.02
C HIS A 89 8.41 -0.90 19.57
N TYR A 90 8.62 -2.19 19.32
CA TYR A 90 8.67 -2.72 17.96
C TYR A 90 7.73 -3.91 17.78
N VAL A 91 7.02 -3.90 16.67
CA VAL A 91 6.31 -5.06 16.14
C VAL A 91 7.08 -5.59 14.94
N PHE A 92 7.14 -6.91 14.78
CA PHE A 92 7.95 -7.58 13.76
C PHE A 92 9.43 -7.20 13.82
N PRO A 93 10.10 -7.27 14.99
CA PRO A 93 11.51 -6.92 15.05
C PRO A 93 12.34 -7.84 14.16
N LEU A 94 13.39 -7.28 13.57
CA LEU A 94 14.25 -8.01 12.67
C LEU A 94 15.20 -8.88 13.49
N PRO A 95 15.37 -10.17 13.12
CA PRO A 95 16.41 -10.98 13.72
C PRO A 95 17.79 -10.42 13.37
N GLN A 96 18.78 -10.68 14.22
CA GLN A 96 20.13 -10.09 14.12
C GLN A 96 20.76 -10.26 12.72
N ASN A 97 20.57 -11.42 12.09
CA ASN A 97 21.10 -11.74 10.76
C ASN A 97 20.42 -10.98 9.59
N LYS A 98 19.31 -10.27 9.85
CA LYS A 98 18.58 -9.45 8.86
C LYS A 98 18.76 -7.96 9.09
N ARG A 99 19.34 -7.55 10.22
CA ARG A 99 19.69 -6.16 10.50
C ARG A 99 20.89 -5.75 9.67
N LYS A 100 20.81 -4.59 9.02
CA LYS A 100 21.98 -3.99 8.39
C LYS A 100 22.90 -3.43 9.46
N THR A 101 24.20 -3.44 9.19
CA THR A 101 25.20 -2.83 10.07
C THR A 101 25.31 -1.34 9.81
N THR A 102 25.64 -0.57 10.84
CA THR A 102 25.84 0.89 10.75
C THR A 102 26.84 1.23 9.64
N LEU A 103 26.63 2.37 8.97
CA LEU A 103 27.39 2.88 7.81
C LEU A 103 27.24 2.09 6.49
N THR A 104 26.54 0.96 6.46
CA THR A 104 26.29 0.27 5.18
C THR A 104 25.33 1.08 4.29
N PRO A 105 25.40 0.98 2.96
CA PRO A 105 24.45 1.68 2.09
C PRO A 105 23.00 1.22 2.31
N SER A 106 22.09 2.17 2.53
CA SER A 106 20.66 1.90 2.62
C SER A 106 19.97 1.89 1.26
N ALA A 107 20.58 2.53 0.26
CA ALA A 107 20.14 2.62 -1.12
C ALA A 107 21.25 2.20 -2.11
N VAL A 108 20.86 1.93 -3.36
CA VAL A 108 21.78 1.88 -4.51
C VAL A 108 22.57 3.18 -4.67
N PRO A 109 23.79 3.15 -5.25
CA PRO A 109 24.69 4.30 -5.23
C PRO A 109 24.15 5.51 -6.01
N ASN A 110 23.55 5.29 -7.18
CA ASN A 110 23.13 6.33 -8.11
C ASN A 110 21.88 5.94 -8.93
N ILE A 111 21.37 6.90 -9.71
CA ILE A 111 20.19 6.73 -10.55
C ILE A 111 20.38 5.67 -11.64
N GLU A 112 21.60 5.47 -12.17
CA GLU A 112 21.89 4.43 -13.16
C GLU A 112 21.74 3.03 -12.57
N ALA A 113 22.19 2.83 -11.32
CA ALA A 113 21.98 1.59 -10.60
C ALA A 113 20.49 1.35 -10.31
N PHE A 114 19.74 2.39 -9.96
CA PHE A 114 18.28 2.31 -9.83
C PHE A 114 17.61 1.92 -11.16
N LYS A 115 17.94 2.58 -12.27
CA LYS A 115 17.34 2.31 -13.59
C LYS A 115 17.58 0.88 -14.06
N ARG A 116 18.79 0.33 -13.84
CA ARG A 116 19.07 -1.11 -14.11
C ARG A 116 18.18 -2.03 -13.28
N ASN A 117 17.99 -1.73 -12.00
CA ASN A 117 17.07 -2.51 -11.16
C ASN A 117 15.62 -2.37 -11.61
N TRP A 118 15.20 -1.17 -12.00
CA TRP A 118 13.87 -0.86 -12.52
C TRP A 118 13.56 -1.64 -13.80
N GLU A 119 14.50 -1.71 -14.74
CA GLU A 119 14.37 -2.50 -15.96
C GLU A 119 14.20 -3.99 -15.67
N ILE A 120 14.95 -4.53 -14.70
CA ILE A 120 14.82 -5.93 -14.27
C ILE A 120 13.49 -6.17 -13.56
N PHE A 121 13.10 -5.28 -12.64
CA PHE A 121 11.87 -5.40 -11.85
C PHE A 121 10.62 -5.39 -12.73
N THR A 122 10.61 -4.49 -13.72
CA THR A 122 9.49 -4.28 -14.65
C THR A 122 9.53 -5.19 -15.86
N HIS A 123 10.58 -6.02 -16.02
CA HIS A 123 10.86 -6.74 -17.27
C HIS A 123 10.82 -5.84 -18.51
N ARG A 124 11.26 -4.58 -18.34
CA ARG A 124 11.27 -3.55 -19.38
C ARG A 124 9.88 -3.22 -19.95
N ALA A 125 8.79 -3.53 -19.24
CA ALA A 125 7.42 -3.24 -19.67
C ALA A 125 7.17 -1.75 -19.98
N LEU A 126 7.91 -0.85 -19.33
CA LEU A 126 7.81 0.60 -19.49
C LEU A 126 8.96 1.19 -20.33
N PHE A 127 9.81 0.36 -20.94
CA PHE A 127 11.02 0.81 -21.64
C PHE A 127 10.73 1.70 -22.85
N LYS A 128 9.55 1.55 -23.47
CA LYS A 128 9.11 2.38 -24.61
C LYS A 128 8.46 3.69 -24.19
N MET A 129 8.25 3.95 -22.89
CA MET A 129 7.78 5.24 -22.43
C MET A 129 8.86 6.31 -22.62
N SER A 130 8.59 7.26 -23.51
CA SER A 130 9.41 8.44 -23.76
C SER A 130 9.25 9.49 -22.66
N THR A 131 10.06 10.56 -22.71
CA THR A 131 9.92 11.72 -21.82
C THR A 131 8.51 12.32 -21.85
N LYS A 132 7.84 12.31 -23.02
CA LYS A 132 6.46 12.80 -23.16
C LYS A 132 5.46 11.88 -22.46
N ASP A 133 5.69 10.58 -22.49
CA ASP A 133 4.81 9.60 -21.83
C ASP A 133 4.90 9.72 -20.31
N TRP A 134 6.11 9.94 -19.79
CA TRP A 134 6.37 10.19 -18.37
C TRP A 134 5.89 11.55 -17.87
N GLN A 135 5.69 12.53 -18.75
CA GLN A 135 5.12 13.82 -18.35
C GLN A 135 3.74 13.62 -17.71
N ASN A 136 3.55 14.18 -16.51
CA ASN A 136 2.33 14.03 -15.69
C ASN A 136 2.04 12.60 -15.19
N VAL A 137 3.05 11.71 -15.24
CA VAL A 137 2.98 10.33 -14.75
C VAL A 137 4.03 10.13 -13.67
N LEU A 138 3.68 9.40 -12.62
CA LEU A 138 4.58 9.11 -11.53
C LEU A 138 4.42 7.63 -11.13
N ALA A 139 5.50 6.85 -11.22
CA ALA A 139 5.52 5.51 -10.63
C ALA A 139 5.86 5.65 -9.14
N ALA A 140 5.14 5.02 -8.22
CA ALA A 140 5.39 5.23 -6.79
C ALA A 140 5.21 3.97 -5.94
N GLY A 141 5.73 4.01 -4.71
CA GLY A 141 5.49 2.97 -3.72
C GLY A 141 6.45 1.80 -3.77
N GLY A 142 5.91 0.61 -3.55
CA GLY A 142 6.70 -0.59 -3.26
C GLY A 142 7.63 -1.04 -4.39
N SER A 143 7.25 -0.79 -5.65
CA SER A 143 8.06 -1.12 -6.83
C SER A 143 9.32 -0.25 -6.90
N VAL A 144 9.16 1.06 -6.65
CA VAL A 144 10.27 2.03 -6.60
C VAL A 144 11.19 1.71 -5.43
N LEU A 145 10.64 1.49 -4.22
CA LEU A 145 11.43 1.07 -3.06
C LEU A 145 12.26 -0.20 -3.33
N ALA A 146 11.68 -1.22 -3.98
CA ALA A 146 12.37 -2.46 -4.29
C ALA A 146 13.62 -2.24 -5.15
N CYS A 147 13.57 -1.24 -6.04
CA CYS A 147 14.66 -0.85 -6.93
C CYS A 147 15.69 0.04 -6.23
N ILE A 148 15.30 0.82 -5.22
CA ILE A 148 16.20 1.62 -4.38
C ILE A 148 16.98 0.73 -3.39
N LYS A 149 16.31 -0.16 -2.65
CA LYS A 149 16.91 -0.89 -1.51
C LYS A 149 17.95 -1.92 -1.93
N ARG A 150 17.66 -2.71 -2.99
CA ARG A 150 18.39 -3.90 -3.52
C ARG A 150 19.00 -4.83 -2.45
N PRO A 151 18.74 -6.15 -2.47
CA PRO A 151 19.17 -7.05 -1.40
C PRO A 151 20.68 -7.08 -1.14
N ASN A 152 21.52 -7.10 -2.19
CA ASN A 152 22.98 -7.02 -2.10
C ASN A 152 23.55 -6.24 -3.32
N SER A 153 24.67 -5.52 -3.13
CA SER A 153 25.32 -4.72 -4.18
C SER A 153 25.88 -5.54 -5.35
N ASN A 154 26.31 -6.77 -5.10
CA ASN A 154 26.99 -7.64 -6.08
C ASN A 154 26.10 -8.74 -6.70
N THR A 155 24.77 -8.68 -6.52
CA THR A 155 23.86 -9.70 -7.07
C THR A 155 23.81 -9.64 -8.60
N SER A 156 24.00 -10.75 -9.31
CA SER A 156 23.82 -10.78 -10.77
C SER A 156 22.38 -10.40 -11.18
N ALA A 157 22.19 -9.94 -12.43
CA ALA A 157 20.86 -9.59 -12.92
C ALA A 157 19.86 -10.76 -12.81
N GLN A 158 20.32 -11.99 -13.05
CA GLN A 158 19.53 -13.20 -12.89
C GLN A 158 19.04 -13.41 -11.44
N ARG A 159 19.96 -13.39 -10.47
CA ARG A 159 19.61 -13.56 -9.05
C ARG A 159 18.72 -12.42 -8.53
N LEU A 160 18.91 -11.22 -9.07
CA LEU A 160 18.05 -10.08 -8.72
C LEU A 160 16.64 -10.28 -9.27
N ASN A 161 16.50 -10.80 -10.50
CA ASN A 161 15.20 -11.16 -11.04
C ASN A 161 14.53 -12.27 -10.21
N GLU A 162 15.25 -13.34 -9.87
CA GLU A 162 14.76 -14.41 -8.99
C GLU A 162 14.26 -13.86 -7.65
N TYR A 163 15.01 -12.92 -7.06
CA TYR A 163 14.58 -12.22 -5.84
C TYR A 163 13.30 -11.43 -6.04
N TYR A 164 13.14 -10.69 -7.14
CA TYR A 164 11.91 -9.98 -7.44
C TYR A 164 10.74 -10.95 -7.69
N GLN A 165 10.97 -12.14 -8.26
CA GLN A 165 9.93 -13.16 -8.43
C GLN A 165 9.69 -14.01 -7.16
N SER A 166 10.38 -13.75 -6.06
CA SER A 166 10.17 -14.45 -4.78
C SER A 166 8.88 -14.01 -4.08
N SER A 167 8.48 -14.77 -3.05
CA SER A 167 7.29 -14.47 -2.23
C SER A 167 7.26 -13.08 -1.59
N VAL A 168 8.39 -12.38 -1.54
CA VAL A 168 8.52 -11.01 -1.01
C VAL A 168 7.94 -9.97 -1.97
N TYR A 169 8.06 -10.21 -3.28
CA TYR A 169 7.68 -9.25 -4.31
C TYR A 169 6.78 -9.83 -5.40
N GLU A 170 6.53 -11.14 -5.48
CA GLU A 170 5.66 -11.75 -6.51
C GLU A 170 4.27 -11.09 -6.59
N SER A 171 3.72 -10.62 -5.47
CA SER A 171 2.44 -9.90 -5.42
C SER A 171 2.53 -8.41 -5.80
N SER A 172 3.72 -7.89 -6.10
CA SER A 172 3.93 -6.44 -6.28
C SER A 172 3.55 -6.00 -7.68
N ASP A 173 2.65 -5.02 -7.72
CA ASP A 173 2.25 -4.30 -8.91
C ASP A 173 3.17 -3.09 -9.18
N ILE A 174 3.03 -2.48 -10.36
CA ILE A 174 3.66 -1.21 -10.71
C ILE A 174 2.58 -0.13 -10.73
N ASP A 175 2.48 0.63 -9.64
CA ASP A 175 1.49 1.70 -9.48
C ASP A 175 1.93 2.97 -10.21
N LEU A 176 1.14 3.41 -11.19
CA LEU A 176 1.26 4.67 -11.92
C LEU A 176 0.16 5.64 -11.50
N PHE A 177 0.58 6.84 -11.15
CA PHE A 177 -0.28 7.94 -10.73
C PHE A 177 -0.26 9.04 -11.79
N LEU A 178 -1.43 9.63 -12.06
CA LEU A 178 -1.57 10.76 -12.96
C LEU A 178 -1.77 12.04 -12.15
N TRP A 179 -1.10 13.12 -12.54
CA TRP A 179 -1.17 14.39 -11.82
C TRP A 179 -1.20 15.60 -12.74
N GLY A 180 -1.88 16.67 -12.35
CA GLY A 180 -1.94 17.93 -13.10
C GLY A 180 -2.67 17.81 -14.45
N LEU A 181 -3.57 16.84 -14.62
CA LEU A 181 -4.34 16.60 -15.84
C LEU A 181 -5.84 16.77 -15.59
N THR A 182 -6.58 17.19 -16.61
CA THR A 182 -8.05 17.04 -16.64
C THR A 182 -8.45 15.57 -16.90
N PRO A 183 -9.69 15.17 -16.63
CA PRO A 183 -10.19 13.83 -16.99
C PRO A 183 -9.94 13.43 -18.45
N GLU A 184 -10.19 14.34 -19.39
CA GLU A 184 -10.03 14.09 -20.83
C GLU A 184 -8.55 13.90 -21.20
N GLN A 185 -7.68 14.72 -20.60
CA GLN A 185 -6.23 14.59 -20.79
C GLN A 185 -5.71 13.30 -20.15
N ALA A 186 -6.27 12.89 -19.00
CA ALA A 186 -5.92 11.65 -18.33
C ALA A 186 -6.30 10.43 -19.19
N GLU A 187 -7.45 10.43 -19.85
CA GLU A 187 -7.82 9.35 -20.79
C GLU A 187 -6.82 9.23 -21.95
N VAL A 188 -6.43 10.35 -22.56
CA VAL A 188 -5.41 10.36 -23.62
C VAL A 188 -4.09 9.82 -23.07
N LYS A 189 -3.68 10.25 -21.88
CA LYS A 189 -2.46 9.77 -21.23
C LYS A 189 -2.50 8.26 -20.96
N MET A 190 -3.63 7.73 -20.51
CA MET A 190 -3.81 6.28 -20.30
C MET A 190 -3.69 5.48 -21.60
N LYS A 191 -4.22 6.02 -22.72
CA LYS A 191 -4.07 5.41 -24.06
C LYS A 191 -2.61 5.44 -24.53
N ASP A 192 -1.87 6.51 -24.26
CA ASP A 192 -0.45 6.61 -24.59
C ASP A 192 0.40 5.62 -23.77
N ILE A 193 0.15 5.51 -22.46
CA ILE A 193 0.80 4.49 -21.60
C ILE A 193 0.50 3.08 -22.13
N TYR A 194 -0.77 2.78 -22.43
CA TYR A 194 -1.16 1.49 -23.00
C TYR A 194 -0.41 1.17 -24.29
N ARG A 195 -0.32 2.14 -25.22
CA ARG A 195 0.41 1.98 -26.47
C ARG A 195 1.89 1.67 -26.22
N ALA A 196 2.54 2.43 -25.36
CA ALA A 196 3.96 2.22 -25.02
C ALA A 196 4.20 0.83 -24.41
N VAL A 197 3.30 0.37 -23.53
CA VAL A 197 3.41 -0.98 -22.93
C VAL A 197 3.22 -2.06 -24.00
N CYS A 198 2.24 -1.93 -24.88
CA CYS A 198 2.04 -2.84 -26.02
C CYS A 198 3.25 -2.89 -26.95
N GLU A 199 3.93 -1.76 -27.20
CA GLU A 199 5.15 -1.72 -28.02
C GLU A 199 6.38 -2.32 -27.33
N ALA A 200 6.37 -2.41 -26.00
CA ALA A 200 7.47 -2.96 -25.20
C ALA A 200 7.43 -4.49 -25.10
N THR A 201 6.29 -5.12 -25.41
CA THR A 201 6.09 -6.58 -25.30
C THR A 201 5.59 -7.18 -26.60
N ALA A 202 6.00 -8.41 -26.90
CA ALA A 202 5.48 -9.17 -28.04
C ALA A 202 4.17 -9.91 -27.72
N TRP A 203 3.71 -9.86 -26.47
CA TRP A 203 2.55 -10.61 -25.99
C TRP A 203 1.30 -9.73 -25.95
N LYS A 204 0.12 -10.33 -26.04
CA LYS A 204 -1.16 -9.63 -25.86
C LYS A 204 -1.17 -8.91 -24.50
N VAL A 205 -1.65 -7.67 -24.51
CA VAL A 205 -1.89 -6.86 -23.30
C VAL A 205 -3.39 -6.64 -23.16
N THR A 206 -3.95 -7.07 -22.03
CA THR A 206 -5.34 -6.82 -21.66
C THR A 206 -5.42 -5.79 -20.54
N CYS A 207 -6.46 -4.97 -20.55
CA CYS A 207 -6.75 -4.00 -19.50
C CYS A 207 -7.82 -4.58 -18.59
N VAL A 208 -7.64 -4.45 -17.27
CA VAL A 208 -8.65 -4.79 -16.27
C VAL A 208 -9.02 -3.55 -15.47
N ARG A 209 -10.28 -3.12 -15.62
CA ARG A 209 -10.87 -2.02 -14.86
C ARG A 209 -11.43 -2.53 -13.53
N LYS A 210 -11.13 -1.80 -12.46
CA LYS A 210 -11.75 -1.87 -11.13
C LYS A 210 -12.26 -0.47 -10.76
N ALA A 211 -12.91 -0.32 -9.60
CA ALA A 211 -13.46 0.95 -9.14
C ALA A 211 -12.44 2.10 -9.12
N ASN A 212 -11.21 1.84 -8.68
CA ASN A 212 -10.19 2.89 -8.46
C ASN A 212 -8.96 2.76 -9.37
N THR A 213 -8.88 1.72 -10.21
CA THR A 213 -7.70 1.43 -11.03
C THR A 213 -8.08 0.85 -12.38
N VAL A 214 -7.25 1.10 -13.39
CA VAL A 214 -7.18 0.30 -14.62
C VAL A 214 -5.79 -0.32 -14.68
N SER A 215 -5.73 -1.63 -14.78
CA SER A 215 -4.48 -2.39 -14.71
C SER A 215 -4.18 -3.09 -16.04
N LEU A 216 -2.94 -3.01 -16.49
CA LEU A 216 -2.44 -3.63 -17.71
C LEU A 216 -1.82 -4.97 -17.34
N HIS A 217 -2.32 -6.04 -17.95
CA HIS A 217 -1.87 -7.41 -17.73
C HIS A 217 -1.38 -8.03 -19.02
N THR A 218 -0.27 -8.75 -18.94
CA THR A 218 0.27 -9.53 -20.06
C THR A 218 0.88 -10.83 -19.52
N LYS A 219 1.65 -11.53 -20.34
CA LYS A 219 2.25 -12.81 -19.97
C LYS A 219 3.24 -12.64 -18.80
N PHE A 220 3.31 -13.61 -17.89
CA PHE A 220 4.43 -13.68 -16.94
C PHE A 220 5.79 -13.71 -17.68
N PRO A 221 6.84 -13.03 -17.19
CA PRO A 221 7.00 -12.40 -15.88
C PRO A 221 6.72 -10.88 -15.84
N TYR A 222 6.03 -10.33 -16.83
CA TYR A 222 5.65 -8.92 -16.81
C TYR A 222 4.60 -8.68 -15.73
N ARG A 223 4.94 -7.81 -14.77
CA ARG A 223 4.06 -7.47 -13.66
C ARG A 223 2.87 -6.64 -14.11
N PRO A 224 1.73 -6.72 -13.40
CA PRO A 224 0.63 -5.79 -13.64
C PRO A 224 1.09 -4.34 -13.46
N ILE A 225 0.75 -3.49 -14.43
CA ILE A 225 0.92 -2.04 -14.31
C ILE A 225 -0.43 -1.45 -13.96
N GLN A 226 -0.58 -0.86 -12.77
CA GLN A 226 -1.84 -0.32 -12.26
C GLN A 226 -1.87 1.19 -12.41
N ILE A 227 -2.77 1.72 -13.23
CA ILE A 227 -3.01 3.16 -13.34
C ILE A 227 -4.12 3.53 -12.35
N VAL A 228 -3.81 4.41 -11.40
CA VAL A 228 -4.74 4.90 -10.39
C VAL A 228 -5.67 5.95 -10.99
N LEU A 229 -6.99 5.81 -10.77
CA LEU A 229 -8.03 6.67 -11.36
C LEU A 229 -8.33 7.95 -10.57
N ARG A 230 -7.64 8.17 -9.45
CA ARG A 230 -7.63 9.45 -8.74
C ARG A 230 -6.68 10.41 -9.44
N LEU A 231 -7.15 11.60 -9.78
CA LEU A 231 -6.34 12.67 -10.35
C LEU A 231 -5.82 13.58 -9.23
N TYR A 232 -4.51 13.72 -9.19
CA TYR A 232 -3.79 14.54 -8.21
C TYR A 232 -3.37 15.87 -8.83
N GLN A 233 -3.14 16.90 -8.01
CA GLN A 233 -2.62 18.19 -8.46
C GLN A 233 -1.11 18.13 -8.70
N SER A 234 -0.39 17.32 -7.93
CA SER A 234 1.07 17.28 -7.93
C SER A 234 1.66 15.95 -7.39
N PRO A 235 2.93 15.64 -7.69
CA PRO A 235 3.68 14.56 -7.04
C PRO A 235 3.73 14.67 -5.52
N ALA A 236 3.83 15.89 -4.98
CA ALA A 236 3.77 16.13 -3.54
C ALA A 236 2.45 15.62 -2.92
N GLU A 237 1.30 15.87 -3.56
CA GLU A 237 0.02 15.34 -3.08
C GLU A 237 -0.03 13.81 -3.10
N ILE A 238 0.51 13.19 -4.15
CA ILE A 238 0.55 11.72 -4.27
C ILE A 238 1.30 11.11 -3.07
N LEU A 239 2.51 11.59 -2.79
CA LEU A 239 3.34 11.04 -1.71
C LEU A 239 2.84 11.44 -0.31
N ALA A 240 2.22 12.61 -0.16
CA ALA A 240 1.59 13.02 1.08
C ALA A 240 0.41 12.10 1.50
N GLY A 241 -0.22 11.42 0.54
CA GLY A 241 -1.29 10.45 0.78
C GLY A 241 -0.83 9.05 1.18
N PHE A 242 0.48 8.79 1.28
CA PHE A 242 1.00 7.46 1.59
C PHE A 242 1.09 7.21 3.09
N ASP A 243 0.57 6.05 3.49
CA ASP A 243 0.45 5.58 4.86
C ASP A 243 1.74 4.95 5.41
N ILE A 244 2.55 4.31 4.55
CA ILE A 244 3.80 3.63 4.93
C ILE A 244 5.00 4.51 4.56
N ASP A 245 5.85 4.82 5.53
CA ASP A 245 7.04 5.67 5.35
C ASP A 245 7.97 5.18 4.25
N ALA A 246 8.38 3.90 4.29
CA ALA A 246 9.27 3.32 3.29
C ALA A 246 8.65 3.28 1.88
N ALA A 247 7.33 3.45 1.76
CA ALA A 247 6.66 3.54 0.46
C ALA A 247 6.68 4.96 -0.13
N CYS A 248 7.02 5.99 0.64
CA CYS A 248 6.92 7.41 0.24
C CYS A 248 8.05 7.84 -0.72
N CYS A 249 8.21 7.10 -1.82
CA CYS A 249 9.14 7.36 -2.89
C CYS A 249 8.48 7.15 -4.26
N ALA A 250 9.00 7.84 -5.25
CA ALA A 250 8.46 7.85 -6.59
C ALA A 250 9.53 8.06 -7.67
N TYR A 251 9.26 7.56 -8.87
CA TYR A 251 10.09 7.70 -10.06
C TYR A 251 9.27 8.38 -11.16
N ASP A 252 9.78 9.47 -11.71
CA ASP A 252 9.12 10.29 -12.73
C ASP A 252 9.60 10.00 -14.16
N GLY A 253 10.35 8.91 -14.36
CA GLY A 253 11.01 8.61 -15.63
C GLY A 253 12.43 9.18 -15.76
N HIS A 254 12.83 10.06 -14.84
CA HIS A 254 14.16 10.69 -14.83
C HIS A 254 14.85 10.60 -13.47
N ARG A 255 14.20 11.10 -12.40
CA ARG A 255 14.67 11.19 -11.01
C ARG A 255 13.82 10.35 -10.08
N VAL A 256 14.36 10.10 -8.88
CA VAL A 256 13.65 9.42 -7.80
C VAL A 256 13.38 10.40 -6.67
N TRP A 257 12.11 10.76 -6.51
CA TRP A 257 11.63 11.69 -5.50
C TRP A 257 11.22 10.96 -4.22
N ALA A 258 11.46 11.57 -3.07
CA ALA A 258 11.00 11.05 -1.79
C ALA A 258 10.78 12.18 -0.78
N ASN A 259 10.05 11.88 0.29
CA ASN A 259 9.92 12.76 1.46
C ASN A 259 10.90 12.35 2.58
N PRO A 260 11.05 13.17 3.64
CA PRO A 260 11.92 12.85 4.78
C PRO A 260 11.59 11.53 5.48
N ARG A 261 10.30 11.20 5.64
CA ARG A 261 9.87 9.92 6.25
C ARG A 261 10.43 8.71 5.53
N PHE A 262 10.43 8.72 4.20
CA PHE A 262 11.05 7.65 3.40
C PHE A 262 12.52 7.46 3.73
N LEU A 263 13.30 8.55 3.76
CA LEU A 263 14.73 8.45 4.03
C LEU A 263 14.99 7.94 5.44
N THR A 264 14.27 8.47 6.44
CA THR A 264 14.35 8.00 7.83
C THR A 264 14.01 6.51 7.94
N ALA A 265 12.94 6.06 7.29
CA ALA A 265 12.57 4.65 7.30
C ALA A 265 13.62 3.76 6.61
N LEU A 266 14.20 4.24 5.53
CA LEU A 266 15.23 3.54 4.79
C LEU A 266 16.54 3.42 5.59
N VAL A 267 16.99 4.50 6.24
CA VAL A 267 18.23 4.48 7.04
C VAL A 267 18.09 3.76 8.36
N ARG A 268 16.90 3.76 8.98
CA ARG A 268 16.62 2.98 10.21
C ARG A 268 16.23 1.53 9.94
N GLN A 269 15.87 1.20 8.70
CA GLN A 269 15.25 -0.07 8.34
C GLN A 269 13.97 -0.34 9.16
N SER A 270 13.17 0.71 9.40
CA SER A 270 11.95 0.65 10.21
C SER A 270 10.87 1.57 9.65
N ASN A 271 9.60 1.19 9.72
CA ASN A 271 8.48 2.11 9.48
C ASN A 271 7.89 2.53 10.83
N THR A 272 7.59 3.82 10.99
CA THR A 272 6.95 4.31 12.21
C THR A 272 5.42 4.23 12.04
N ILE A 273 4.73 3.78 13.08
CA ILE A 273 3.27 3.82 13.12
C ILE A 273 2.82 5.27 13.30
N ASP A 274 1.96 5.73 12.40
CA ASP A 274 1.34 7.04 12.45
C ASP A 274 -0.14 6.92 12.08
N LEU A 275 -1.01 7.03 13.09
CA LEU A 275 -2.45 6.85 12.94
C LEU A 275 -3.10 8.00 12.17
N THR A 276 -2.45 9.17 12.07
CA THR A 276 -2.93 10.32 11.27
C THR A 276 -2.78 10.10 9.76
N ARG A 277 -2.25 8.94 9.35
CA ARG A 277 -2.01 8.52 7.96
C ARG A 277 -2.63 7.15 7.68
N ARG A 278 -3.36 6.58 8.64
CA ARG A 278 -3.83 5.18 8.59
C ARG A 278 -4.79 4.96 7.40
N SER A 279 -4.42 4.08 6.47
CA SER A 279 -5.36 3.58 5.46
C SER A 279 -6.24 2.44 6.03
N PRO A 280 -7.36 2.07 5.38
CA PRO A 280 -8.17 0.91 5.79
C PRO A 280 -7.37 -0.40 5.75
N SER A 281 -6.28 -0.41 4.98
CA SER A 281 -5.37 -1.52 4.77
C SER A 281 -4.09 -1.47 5.60
N TYR A 282 -3.98 -0.52 6.53
CA TYR A 282 -2.71 -0.12 7.11
C TYR A 282 -1.97 -1.27 7.80
N GLU A 283 -2.65 -2.05 8.64
CA GLU A 283 -2.02 -3.16 9.35
C GLU A 283 -1.47 -4.21 8.38
N MET A 284 -2.23 -4.53 7.33
CA MET A 284 -1.80 -5.46 6.29
C MET A 284 -0.63 -4.93 5.47
N ARG A 285 -0.58 -3.61 5.24
CA ARG A 285 0.55 -2.95 4.58
C ARG A 285 1.78 -2.99 5.49
N LEU A 286 1.66 -2.71 6.79
CA LEU A 286 2.77 -2.85 7.75
C LEU A 286 3.37 -4.27 7.69
N VAL A 287 2.54 -5.32 7.74
CA VAL A 287 3.01 -6.72 7.58
C VAL A 287 3.74 -6.95 6.26
N LYS A 288 3.20 -6.42 5.15
CA LYS A 288 3.85 -6.52 3.83
C LYS A 288 5.24 -5.89 3.83
N TYR A 289 5.41 -4.72 4.45
CA TYR A 289 6.73 -4.07 4.54
C TYR A 289 7.64 -4.72 5.57
N ALA A 290 7.09 -5.37 6.62
CA ALA A 290 7.86 -6.23 7.51
C ALA A 290 8.51 -7.39 6.76
N ARG A 291 7.76 -8.08 5.88
CA ARG A 291 8.29 -9.11 4.97
C ARG A 291 9.36 -8.59 4.01
N ARG A 292 9.36 -7.29 3.72
CA ARG A 292 10.39 -6.60 2.89
C ARG A 292 11.60 -6.16 3.72
N GLY A 293 11.67 -6.59 4.98
CA GLY A 293 12.81 -6.39 5.88
C GLY A 293 12.82 -5.01 6.51
N PHE A 294 11.68 -4.55 7.02
CA PHE A 294 11.55 -3.37 7.88
C PHE A 294 10.98 -3.80 9.23
N GLU A 295 11.50 -3.28 10.34
CA GLU A 295 10.78 -3.36 11.62
C GLU A 295 9.59 -2.39 11.60
N ILE A 296 8.62 -2.58 12.50
CA ILE A 296 7.53 -1.64 12.70
C ILE A 296 7.70 -0.99 14.06
N PHE A 297 7.99 0.30 14.09
CA PHE A 297 8.21 1.06 15.31
C PHE A 297 6.92 1.74 15.77
N LEU A 298 6.55 1.56 17.03
CA LEU A 298 5.45 2.25 17.68
C LEU A 298 5.97 2.82 19.01
N PRO A 299 6.28 4.13 19.10
CA PRO A 299 6.80 4.74 20.31
C PRO A 299 5.91 4.51 21.54
N THR A 300 4.59 4.55 21.34
CA THR A 300 3.58 4.39 22.41
C THR A 300 3.28 2.94 22.77
N LEU A 301 3.97 1.95 22.16
CA LEU A 301 3.73 0.53 22.45
C LEU A 301 4.13 0.20 23.90
N ARG A 302 3.15 -0.29 24.65
CA ARG A 302 3.28 -0.78 26.03
C ARG A 302 2.91 -2.26 26.09
N ARG A 303 3.87 -3.15 25.86
CA ARG A 303 3.61 -4.60 25.92
C ARG A 303 3.28 -5.07 27.33
N ASP A 304 3.82 -4.39 28.33
CA ASP A 304 3.58 -4.59 29.76
C ASP A 304 2.13 -4.31 30.19
N TYR A 305 1.38 -3.52 29.40
CA TYR A 305 -0.01 -3.17 29.70
C TYR A 305 -1.03 -4.16 29.12
N ILE A 306 -0.58 -5.16 28.36
CA ILE A 306 -1.47 -6.20 27.84
C ILE A 306 -1.81 -7.14 29.00
N LYS A 307 -3.03 -7.02 29.52
CA LYS A 307 -3.52 -7.87 30.63
C LYS A 307 -3.41 -9.35 30.30
N GLN A 308 -3.17 -10.19 31.31
CA GLN A 308 -3.06 -11.64 31.14
C GLN A 308 -4.30 -12.28 30.49
N SER A 309 -5.50 -11.76 30.78
CA SER A 309 -6.75 -12.20 30.15
C SER A 309 -6.77 -11.90 28.65
N THR A 310 -6.31 -10.72 28.24
CA THR A 310 -6.18 -10.33 26.82
C THR A 310 -5.09 -11.14 26.12
N MET A 311 -3.91 -11.35 26.74
CA MET A 311 -2.87 -12.22 26.20
C MET A 311 -3.38 -13.64 25.97
N SER A 312 -4.10 -14.21 26.94
CA SER A 312 -4.65 -15.57 26.83
C SER A 312 -5.64 -15.72 25.67
N LYS A 313 -6.39 -14.65 25.36
CA LYS A 313 -7.31 -14.60 24.21
C LYS A 313 -6.56 -14.43 22.88
N LEU A 314 -5.67 -13.42 22.78
CA LEU A 314 -4.93 -13.10 21.55
C LEU A 314 -3.94 -14.19 21.13
N TYR A 315 -3.36 -14.90 22.09
CA TYR A 315 -2.39 -15.98 21.86
C TYR A 315 -3.01 -17.37 22.05
N SER A 316 -4.34 -17.48 22.06
CA SER A 316 -5.01 -18.78 22.01
C SER A 316 -4.80 -19.43 20.65
N ARG A 317 -4.44 -20.72 20.63
CA ARG A 317 -4.30 -21.50 19.39
C ARG A 317 -5.62 -21.64 18.63
N ASP A 318 -6.75 -21.47 19.31
CA ASP A 318 -8.09 -21.61 18.77
C ASP A 318 -8.71 -20.27 18.35
N LEU A 319 -7.96 -19.16 18.40
CA LEU A 319 -8.39 -17.89 17.82
C LEU A 319 -8.78 -18.09 16.35
N SER A 320 -10.00 -17.71 16.01
CA SER A 320 -10.64 -18.02 14.71
C SER A 320 -10.82 -16.79 13.82
N THR A 321 -10.80 -15.59 14.40
CA THR A 321 -10.95 -14.31 13.69
C THR A 321 -9.80 -13.37 14.03
N PHE A 322 -9.39 -12.56 13.04
CA PHE A 322 -8.41 -11.52 13.30
C PHE A 322 -9.07 -10.38 14.08
N PRO A 323 -8.45 -9.91 15.18
CA PRO A 323 -8.89 -8.70 15.88
C PRO A 323 -8.61 -7.45 15.04
N ASN A 324 -8.93 -6.27 15.59
CA ASN A 324 -8.68 -4.98 14.96
C ASN A 324 -7.43 -4.28 15.52
N GLY A 325 -6.98 -3.25 14.80
CA GLY A 325 -5.94 -2.31 15.23
C GLY A 325 -4.64 -2.96 15.74
N LEU A 326 -4.16 -2.53 16.92
CA LEU A 326 -2.91 -3.02 17.51
C LEU A 326 -2.97 -4.52 17.80
N ALA A 327 -4.09 -5.03 18.32
CA ALA A 327 -4.27 -6.44 18.61
C ALA A 327 -4.09 -7.28 17.33
N ARG A 328 -4.58 -6.79 16.19
CA ARG A 328 -4.36 -7.42 14.89
C ARG A 328 -2.88 -7.54 14.55
N LEU A 329 -2.11 -6.47 14.77
CA LEU A 329 -0.67 -6.48 14.51
C LEU A 329 0.08 -7.46 15.40
N LEU A 330 -0.28 -7.57 16.67
CA LEU A 330 0.33 -8.53 17.61
C LEU A 330 0.01 -9.98 17.24
N VAL A 331 -1.23 -10.28 16.86
CA VAL A 331 -1.61 -11.61 16.34
C VAL A 331 -0.85 -11.93 15.05
N LEU A 332 -0.74 -10.95 14.14
CA LEU A 332 0.01 -11.11 12.89
C LEU A 332 1.52 -11.29 13.14
N GLU A 333 2.08 -10.65 14.17
CA GLU A 333 3.48 -10.84 14.60
C GLU A 333 3.74 -12.29 14.99
N VAL A 334 2.90 -12.87 15.83
CA VAL A 334 3.02 -14.28 16.21
C VAL A 334 2.87 -15.19 14.99
N ALA A 335 1.89 -14.93 14.13
CA ALA A 335 1.70 -15.70 12.91
C ALA A 335 2.87 -15.55 11.91
N TYR A 336 3.59 -14.43 11.92
CA TYR A 336 4.75 -14.19 11.08
C TYR A 336 5.97 -15.02 11.51
N PHE A 337 6.27 -15.05 12.81
CA PHE A 337 7.40 -15.83 13.33
C PHE A 337 7.06 -17.31 13.53
N ARG A 338 5.79 -17.63 13.81
CA ARG A 338 5.29 -18.99 14.04
C ARG A 338 4.08 -19.28 13.11
N PRO A 339 4.31 -19.60 11.82
CA PRO A 339 3.24 -19.73 10.81
C PRO A 339 2.11 -20.73 11.09
N ASN A 340 2.29 -21.66 12.03
CA ASN A 340 1.31 -22.69 12.40
C ASN A 340 0.85 -22.58 13.87
N PHE A 341 1.09 -21.43 14.51
CA PHE A 341 0.71 -21.23 15.91
C PHE A 341 -0.82 -21.30 16.07
N TYR A 342 -1.53 -20.48 15.30
CA TYR A 342 -2.99 -20.47 15.22
C TYR A 342 -3.50 -21.61 14.32
N ARG A 343 -4.47 -22.38 14.80
CA ARG A 343 -5.05 -23.50 14.05
C ARG A 343 -6.01 -23.04 12.94
N GLN A 344 -6.73 -21.95 13.21
CA GLN A 344 -7.82 -21.48 12.36
C GLN A 344 -7.43 -20.22 11.56
N LEU A 345 -6.54 -19.38 12.10
CA LEU A 345 -5.98 -18.25 11.38
C LEU A 345 -4.79 -18.67 10.52
N ARG A 346 -4.68 -18.08 9.34
CA ARG A 346 -3.52 -18.24 8.47
C ARG A 346 -2.81 -16.91 8.33
N PHE A 347 -1.48 -16.95 8.39
CA PHE A 347 -0.69 -15.78 8.09
C PHE A 347 -0.98 -15.31 6.65
N PRO A 348 -1.37 -14.04 6.46
CA PRO A 348 -1.56 -13.49 5.13
C PRO A 348 -0.28 -13.63 4.29
N PHE A 349 -0.41 -13.76 2.98
CA PHE A 349 0.73 -13.96 2.07
C PHE A 349 1.46 -15.32 2.12
N ALA A 350 1.01 -16.27 2.94
CA ALA A 350 1.46 -17.66 2.81
C ALA A 350 0.94 -18.26 1.49
N ARG A 351 1.80 -18.95 0.73
CA ARG A 351 1.40 -19.59 -0.54
C ARG A 351 0.25 -20.58 -0.27
N ARG A 352 -0.85 -20.42 -0.99
CA ARG A 352 -1.98 -21.35 -0.97
C ARG A 352 -1.59 -22.58 -1.79
N SER A 353 -1.03 -23.59 -1.15
CA SER A 353 -1.12 -24.94 -1.71
C SER A 353 -2.55 -25.41 -1.47
N LEU A 354 -3.40 -25.38 -2.50
CA LEU A 354 -4.72 -26.02 -2.47
C LEU A 354 -4.51 -27.54 -2.42
N LYS A 355 -4.06 -28.08 -1.28
CA LYS A 355 -4.16 -29.52 -1.01
C LYS A 355 -5.65 -29.83 -0.87
N LYS A 356 -6.25 -30.43 -1.90
CA LYS A 356 -7.56 -31.05 -1.79
C LYS A 356 -7.50 -32.14 -0.70
N PRO A 357 -8.56 -32.34 0.10
CA PRO A 357 -8.77 -33.63 0.75
C PRO A 357 -8.84 -34.69 -0.36
N VAL A 358 -8.13 -35.80 -0.18
CA VAL A 358 -8.06 -36.89 -1.16
C VAL A 358 -9.45 -37.48 -1.38
N SER A 359 -10.07 -37.17 -2.53
CA SER A 359 -11.09 -38.03 -3.16
C SER A 359 -11.04 -37.89 -4.68
N ASN A 360 -11.40 -38.99 -5.34
CA ASN A 360 -10.93 -39.48 -6.64
C ASN A 360 -10.99 -38.56 -7.89
N ASN A 361 -9.98 -38.78 -8.73
CA ASN A 361 -9.93 -38.74 -10.20
C ASN A 361 -10.89 -37.79 -10.95
N ASN A 362 -10.42 -36.58 -11.24
CA ASN A 362 -10.22 -36.13 -12.62
C ASN A 362 -9.39 -34.83 -12.64
N SER A 363 -8.41 -34.83 -13.53
CA SER A 363 -7.27 -33.92 -13.64
C SER A 363 -7.63 -32.49 -14.05
N ARG A 364 -7.30 -31.52 -13.18
CA ARG A 364 -6.77 -30.20 -13.55
C ARG A 364 -5.79 -29.73 -12.47
N SER A 365 -4.57 -29.37 -12.89
CA SER A 365 -3.47 -28.86 -12.07
C SER A 365 -3.95 -27.72 -11.15
N GLY A 366 -3.70 -27.85 -9.85
CA GLY A 366 -3.91 -26.75 -8.91
C GLY A 366 -2.93 -25.63 -9.22
N GLU A 367 -3.42 -24.50 -9.71
CA GLU A 367 -2.61 -23.33 -9.96
C GLU A 367 -2.26 -22.65 -8.63
N ASP A 368 -0.96 -22.45 -8.40
CA ASP A 368 -0.46 -21.64 -7.29
C ASP A 368 -0.96 -20.19 -7.46
N MET A 369 -2.02 -19.84 -6.74
CA MET A 369 -2.49 -18.45 -6.68
C MET A 369 -1.57 -17.65 -5.76
N VAL A 370 -0.82 -16.73 -6.35
CA VAL A 370 -0.09 -15.69 -5.61
C VAL A 370 -1.11 -14.67 -5.09
N PRO A 371 -1.14 -14.38 -3.77
CA PRO A 371 -2.00 -13.34 -3.20
C PRO A 371 -1.73 -11.97 -3.86
N SER A 372 -2.75 -11.29 -4.38
CA SER A 372 -2.63 -9.92 -4.92
C SER A 372 -2.67 -8.85 -3.80
N ASN A 373 -2.25 -7.61 -4.09
CA ASN A 373 -2.21 -6.47 -3.16
C ASN A 373 -3.57 -5.86 -2.78
N ASP A 374 -4.70 -6.50 -3.12
CA ASP A 374 -6.00 -6.00 -2.67
C ASP A 374 -6.12 -6.24 -1.16
N TYR A 375 -5.87 -5.17 -0.39
CA TYR A 375 -5.67 -5.22 1.05
C TYR A 375 -6.96 -5.32 1.88
N ASP A 376 -8.12 -5.37 1.23
CA ASP A 376 -9.40 -5.63 1.87
C ASP A 376 -9.66 -7.15 1.86
N GLY A 377 -9.66 -7.76 3.06
CA GLY A 377 -9.90 -9.19 3.23
C GLY A 377 -11.24 -9.66 2.66
N ASN A 378 -12.21 -8.76 2.48
CA ASN A 378 -13.53 -9.06 1.93
C ASN A 378 -13.55 -9.12 0.39
N LEU A 379 -12.48 -8.70 -0.29
CA LEU A 379 -12.34 -8.69 -1.75
C LEU A 379 -11.34 -9.72 -2.26
N TRP A 380 -10.98 -10.73 -1.46
CA TRP A 380 -10.09 -11.81 -1.89
C TRP A 380 -10.52 -12.44 -3.23
N TRP A 381 -11.83 -12.59 -3.44
CA TRP A 381 -12.39 -13.14 -4.67
C TRP A 381 -12.17 -12.24 -5.90
N ALA A 382 -11.94 -10.93 -5.71
CA ALA A 382 -11.69 -9.93 -6.75
C ALA A 382 -10.20 -9.76 -7.11
N GLN A 383 -9.33 -10.62 -6.56
CA GLN A 383 -7.91 -10.63 -6.91
C GLN A 383 -7.68 -11.15 -8.34
N ILE A 384 -6.75 -10.49 -9.04
CA ILE A 384 -6.27 -10.89 -10.36
C ILE A 384 -4.97 -11.66 -10.15
N PRO A 385 -4.87 -12.91 -10.61
CA PRO A 385 -3.70 -13.74 -10.36
C PRO A 385 -2.49 -13.31 -11.20
N TYR A 386 -1.29 -13.56 -10.67
CA TYR A 386 -0.01 -13.38 -11.33
C TYR A 386 0.85 -14.63 -11.15
N GLY A 387 1.48 -15.11 -12.21
CA GLY A 387 2.38 -16.27 -12.14
C GLY A 387 2.62 -16.94 -13.50
N PRO A 388 3.53 -17.92 -13.59
CA PRO A 388 3.97 -18.53 -14.85
C PRO A 388 2.86 -19.15 -15.72
N SER A 389 1.74 -19.55 -15.11
CA SER A 389 0.59 -20.11 -15.81
C SER A 389 -0.37 -19.06 -16.38
N TRP A 390 -0.20 -17.77 -16.07
CA TRP A 390 -1.13 -16.71 -16.43
C TRP A 390 -0.64 -15.86 -17.60
N ASP A 391 -1.59 -15.55 -18.48
CA ASP A 391 -1.45 -14.65 -19.63
C ASP A 391 -2.74 -13.81 -19.78
N ALA A 392 -2.74 -12.88 -20.74
CA ALA A 392 -3.86 -11.97 -20.96
C ALA A 392 -5.18 -12.70 -21.27
N ASP A 393 -5.15 -13.77 -22.08
CA ASP A 393 -6.36 -14.50 -22.47
C ASP A 393 -6.97 -15.26 -21.29
N LYS A 394 -6.14 -15.89 -20.45
CA LYS A 394 -6.60 -16.55 -19.23
C LYS A 394 -7.16 -15.56 -18.21
N ILE A 395 -6.58 -14.37 -18.10
CA ILE A 395 -7.08 -13.31 -17.22
C ILE A 395 -8.46 -12.82 -17.72
N GLU A 396 -8.62 -12.59 -19.02
CA GLU A 396 -9.92 -12.23 -19.63
C GLU A 396 -10.96 -13.32 -19.37
N ALA A 397 -10.63 -14.59 -19.61
CA ALA A 397 -11.54 -15.71 -19.38
C ALA A 397 -11.92 -15.87 -17.90
N LEU A 398 -10.98 -15.65 -16.98
CA LEU A 398 -11.24 -15.67 -15.54
C LEU A 398 -12.21 -14.55 -15.14
N ILE A 399 -11.98 -13.34 -15.64
CA ILE A 399 -12.82 -12.17 -15.35
C ILE A 399 -14.22 -12.37 -15.91
N ALA A 400 -14.35 -12.79 -17.16
CA ALA A 400 -15.65 -13.11 -17.77
C ALA A 400 -16.41 -14.17 -16.97
N LYS A 401 -15.73 -15.23 -16.51
CA LYS A 401 -16.34 -16.26 -15.67
C LYS A 401 -16.81 -15.72 -14.32
N LYS A 402 -15.99 -14.91 -13.64
CA LYS A 402 -16.34 -14.34 -12.34
C LYS A 402 -17.50 -13.33 -12.46
N ASP A 403 -17.50 -12.52 -13.52
CA ASP A 403 -18.57 -11.55 -13.80
C ASP A 403 -19.89 -12.25 -14.14
N ALA A 404 -19.84 -13.32 -14.93
CA ALA A 404 -21.00 -14.16 -15.21
C ALA A 404 -21.56 -14.83 -13.94
N TYR A 405 -20.69 -15.31 -13.04
CA TYR A 405 -21.11 -15.88 -11.76
C TYR A 405 -21.77 -14.82 -10.86
N LEU A 406 -21.19 -13.62 -10.76
CA LEU A 406 -21.73 -12.51 -9.97
C LEU A 406 -23.17 -12.16 -10.37
N ASN A 407 -23.45 -12.19 -11.68
CA ASN A 407 -24.77 -11.88 -12.25
C ASN A 407 -25.66 -13.12 -12.46
N SER A 408 -25.22 -14.30 -12.01
CA SER A 408 -26.02 -15.52 -12.16
C SER A 408 -27.07 -15.65 -11.04
N PRO A 409 -28.16 -16.42 -11.28
CA PRO A 409 -29.11 -16.80 -10.23
C PRO A 409 -28.49 -17.66 -9.11
N TYR A 410 -27.29 -18.22 -9.33
CA TYR A 410 -26.58 -19.05 -8.34
C TYR A 410 -25.76 -18.24 -7.32
N ASN A 411 -25.74 -16.92 -7.46
CA ASN A 411 -25.14 -16.05 -6.47
C ASN A 411 -26.20 -15.79 -5.38
N PRO A 412 -25.99 -16.23 -4.12
CA PRO A 412 -26.98 -16.08 -3.04
C PRO A 412 -27.31 -14.61 -2.75
N TYR A 413 -26.41 -13.67 -3.08
CA TYR A 413 -26.67 -12.24 -2.97
C TYR A 413 -27.65 -11.68 -4.02
N ASN A 414 -28.13 -12.51 -4.94
CA ASN A 414 -29.14 -12.18 -5.94
C ASN A 414 -30.52 -12.79 -5.62
N GLU A 415 -30.67 -13.60 -4.56
CA GLU A 415 -31.92 -14.27 -4.21
C GLU A 415 -32.98 -13.32 -3.61
N ASP A 416 -32.55 -12.21 -2.96
CA ASP A 416 -33.44 -11.30 -2.21
C ASP A 416 -33.95 -10.06 -3.00
N SER A 417 -33.69 -9.94 -4.31
CA SER A 417 -34.15 -8.76 -5.06
C SER A 417 -35.60 -8.92 -5.53
N GLU A 418 -36.58 -8.64 -4.66
CA GLU A 418 -38.01 -8.52 -5.02
C GLU A 418 -38.25 -7.47 -6.15
N ASN A 419 -37.28 -6.60 -6.44
CA ASN A 419 -37.32 -5.59 -7.49
C ASN A 419 -36.46 -5.90 -8.75
N GLY A 420 -36.16 -7.18 -9.01
CA GLY A 420 -35.36 -7.60 -10.15
C GLY A 420 -33.86 -7.44 -9.92
N SER A 421 -33.10 -8.49 -10.28
CA SER A 421 -31.66 -8.53 -10.05
C SER A 421 -30.96 -7.45 -10.89
N ARG A 422 -30.46 -6.40 -10.22
CA ARG A 422 -29.61 -5.38 -10.86
C ARG A 422 -28.32 -6.02 -11.32
N HIS A 423 -27.98 -5.84 -12.59
CA HIS A 423 -26.73 -6.29 -13.19
C HIS A 423 -25.55 -5.47 -12.61
N ARG A 424 -24.54 -6.16 -12.05
CA ARG A 424 -23.42 -5.57 -11.30
C ARG A 424 -22.08 -6.03 -11.87
N HIS A 425 -21.07 -5.17 -11.81
CA HIS A 425 -19.71 -5.50 -12.22
C HIS A 425 -18.71 -5.06 -11.17
N VAL A 426 -17.78 -5.92 -10.78
CA VAL A 426 -16.65 -5.55 -9.91
C VAL A 426 -15.36 -5.36 -10.71
N PHE A 427 -15.24 -6.06 -11.85
CA PHE A 427 -14.13 -5.92 -12.77
C PHE A 427 -14.59 -6.14 -14.20
N PHE A 428 -13.92 -5.47 -15.14
CA PHE A 428 -14.13 -5.65 -16.56
C PHE A 428 -12.77 -5.81 -17.25
N ALA A 429 -12.65 -6.78 -18.16
CA ALA A 429 -11.44 -7.03 -18.93
C ALA A 429 -11.67 -6.74 -20.42
N GLY A 430 -10.73 -6.04 -21.05
CA GLY A 430 -10.80 -5.73 -22.48
C GLY A 430 -9.70 -4.77 -22.93
N THR A 431 -9.97 -4.06 -24.03
CA THR A 431 -9.08 -3.00 -24.52
C THR A 431 -9.12 -1.76 -23.62
N MET A 432 -8.09 -0.92 -23.66
CA MET A 432 -8.09 0.36 -22.93
C MET A 432 -9.32 1.21 -23.28
N ALA A 433 -9.70 1.28 -24.55
CA ALA A 433 -10.88 2.04 -24.98
C ALA A 433 -12.18 1.53 -24.33
N GLN A 434 -12.37 0.21 -24.24
CA GLN A 434 -13.53 -0.39 -23.59
C GLN A 434 -13.51 -0.17 -22.07
N CYS A 435 -12.34 -0.24 -21.43
CA CYS A 435 -12.22 0.08 -20.01
C CYS A 435 -12.57 1.54 -19.71
N LEU A 436 -12.16 2.49 -20.55
CA LEU A 436 -12.45 3.92 -20.35
C LEU A 436 -13.93 4.25 -20.59
N GLY A 437 -14.56 3.58 -21.57
CA GLY A 437 -15.94 3.83 -21.98
C GLY A 437 -16.99 3.00 -21.22
N ALA A 438 -18.18 3.01 -21.79
CA ALA A 438 -19.25 2.08 -21.43
C ALA A 438 -18.92 0.68 -21.96
N PHE A 439 -19.11 -0.33 -21.11
CA PHE A 439 -18.73 -1.71 -21.40
C PHE A 439 -19.88 -2.71 -21.25
N CYS A 440 -21.05 -2.26 -20.76
CA CYS A 440 -22.20 -3.13 -20.53
C CYS A 440 -23.54 -2.44 -20.88
N ASN A 441 -24.15 -2.93 -21.97
CA ASN A 441 -25.43 -2.42 -22.48
C ASN A 441 -26.60 -2.58 -21.49
N GLN A 442 -26.53 -3.54 -20.55
CA GLN A 442 -27.57 -3.72 -19.53
C GLN A 442 -27.49 -2.66 -18.43
N CYS A 443 -26.28 -2.21 -18.11
CA CYS A 443 -26.04 -1.19 -17.08
C CYS A 443 -26.23 0.24 -17.61
N ASP A 444 -26.08 0.46 -18.92
CA ASP A 444 -26.18 1.79 -19.53
C ASP A 444 -27.61 2.35 -19.58
N ASN A 445 -28.64 1.51 -19.40
CA ASN A 445 -30.06 1.89 -19.49
C ASN A 445 -30.74 2.15 -18.14
N LEU A 446 -30.03 2.01 -17.02
CA LEU A 446 -30.59 2.30 -15.70
C LEU A 446 -30.48 3.80 -15.44
N VAL A 447 -31.62 4.49 -15.47
CA VAL A 447 -31.74 5.88 -14.99
C VAL A 447 -31.21 5.91 -13.56
N ASP A 448 -30.29 6.83 -13.27
CA ASP A 448 -29.73 7.04 -11.93
C ASP A 448 -30.88 7.39 -10.97
N ASP A 449 -31.41 6.40 -10.27
CA ASP A 449 -32.30 6.60 -9.13
C ASP A 449 -31.42 7.09 -7.96
N ASP A 450 -31.30 8.42 -7.87
CA ASP A 450 -30.34 9.19 -7.07
C ASP A 450 -30.32 8.87 -5.56
N GLY A 451 -31.31 8.11 -5.05
CA GLY A 451 -31.41 7.70 -3.66
C GLY A 451 -30.66 6.41 -3.29
N LEU A 452 -30.57 5.44 -4.19
CA LEU A 452 -30.02 4.09 -3.90
C LEU A 452 -28.51 3.97 -4.15
N MET A 453 -27.94 4.88 -4.95
CA MET A 453 -26.51 4.96 -5.24
C MET A 453 -25.62 5.24 -4.01
N ALA A 454 -26.17 5.89 -2.99
CA ALA A 454 -25.45 6.17 -1.75
C ALA A 454 -25.27 4.91 -0.86
N LEU A 455 -26.02 3.84 -1.13
CA LEU A 455 -26.07 2.61 -0.33
C LEU A 455 -25.33 1.43 -0.98
N GLU A 456 -25.01 1.50 -2.27
CA GLU A 456 -24.25 0.43 -2.94
C GLU A 456 -22.76 0.49 -2.58
N PRO A 457 -22.10 -0.66 -2.29
CA PRO A 457 -20.70 -0.65 -1.91
C PRO A 457 -19.83 -0.16 -3.07
N ARG A 458 -18.82 0.69 -2.75
CA ARG A 458 -17.91 1.41 -3.66
C ARG A 458 -17.01 0.53 -4.57
N ILE A 459 -17.33 -0.75 -4.67
CA ILE A 459 -16.59 -1.77 -5.41
C ILE A 459 -17.16 -2.03 -6.79
N TYR A 460 -18.41 -1.63 -7.05
CA TYR A 460 -19.08 -1.83 -8.33
C TYR A 460 -18.73 -0.73 -9.35
N ILE A 461 -18.60 -1.13 -10.61
CA ILE A 461 -18.30 -0.26 -11.75
C ILE A 461 -19.44 -0.27 -12.77
N ARG A 462 -19.67 0.87 -13.41
CA ARG A 462 -20.64 1.04 -14.50
C ARG A 462 -20.26 2.21 -15.40
N GLY A 463 -20.75 2.19 -16.64
CA GLY A 463 -20.60 3.27 -17.61
C GLY A 463 -19.14 3.70 -17.84
N PRO A 464 -18.90 4.91 -18.36
CA PRO A 464 -17.55 5.46 -18.51
C PRO A 464 -16.85 5.68 -17.16
N ILE A 465 -15.52 5.86 -17.19
CA ILE A 465 -14.76 6.12 -15.96
C ILE A 465 -15.20 7.44 -15.33
N LYS A 466 -15.45 7.40 -14.02
CA LYS A 466 -15.60 8.59 -13.19
C LYS A 466 -14.28 8.85 -12.48
N TYR A 467 -13.56 9.89 -12.90
CA TYR A 467 -12.32 10.31 -12.25
C TYR A 467 -12.63 11.01 -10.93
N VAL A 468 -11.91 10.63 -9.87
CA VAL A 468 -11.99 11.34 -8.59
C VAL A 468 -10.99 12.49 -8.62
N ILE A 469 -11.49 13.72 -8.63
CA ILE A 469 -10.68 14.94 -8.57
C ILE A 469 -10.57 15.37 -7.10
N ALA A 470 -9.36 15.45 -6.56
CA ALA A 470 -9.15 15.70 -5.13
C ALA A 470 -9.60 17.10 -4.64
N HIS A 471 -9.64 18.11 -5.51
CA HIS A 471 -9.65 19.54 -5.10
C HIS A 471 -10.86 20.37 -5.57
N ARG A 472 -11.89 19.76 -6.17
CA ARG A 472 -13.02 20.54 -6.69
C ARG A 472 -14.00 20.88 -5.56
N LYS A 473 -14.08 22.17 -5.18
CA LYS A 473 -15.28 22.69 -4.50
C LYS A 473 -16.46 22.49 -5.44
N VAL A 474 -17.53 21.89 -4.94
CA VAL A 474 -18.78 21.71 -5.67
C VAL A 474 -19.40 23.10 -5.90
N ASP A 475 -19.67 23.47 -7.15
CA ASP A 475 -20.48 24.64 -7.47
C ASP A 475 -21.91 24.38 -6.98
N GLU A 476 -22.40 25.19 -6.03
CA GLU A 476 -23.69 25.02 -5.36
C GLU A 476 -24.94 25.17 -6.26
N THR A 477 -24.76 25.46 -7.55
CA THR A 477 -25.88 25.74 -8.48
C THR A 477 -25.97 24.81 -9.69
N ALA A 478 -25.04 23.87 -9.87
CA ALA A 478 -25.02 23.00 -11.06
C ALA A 478 -24.56 21.56 -10.80
N ASP A 479 -24.86 20.95 -9.65
CA ASP A 479 -24.90 19.48 -9.53
C ASP A 479 -25.52 19.06 -8.20
N LYS A 480 -26.83 18.80 -8.18
CA LYS A 480 -27.51 18.22 -7.00
C LYS A 480 -27.42 16.69 -6.94
N ASN A 481 -26.66 16.06 -7.82
CA ASN A 481 -26.47 14.60 -7.86
C ASN A 481 -25.04 14.18 -7.43
N ARG A 482 -24.72 14.61 -6.21
CA ARG A 482 -24.05 13.86 -5.13
C ARG A 482 -22.92 12.88 -5.49
N PHE A 483 -21.69 13.36 -5.32
CA PHE A 483 -20.68 12.62 -4.55
C PHE A 483 -20.81 12.99 -3.07
N ILE A 484 -20.72 12.00 -2.19
CA ILE A 484 -20.87 12.19 -0.74
C ILE A 484 -19.88 13.25 -0.24
N THR A 485 -20.47 14.29 0.34
CA THR A 485 -20.03 15.12 1.46
C THR A 485 -19.16 14.35 2.46
N VAL A 486 -17.87 14.21 2.14
CA VAL A 486 -16.81 14.38 3.13
C VAL A 486 -15.88 15.38 2.49
N ASN A 487 -15.81 16.56 3.08
CA ASN A 487 -14.85 17.59 2.73
C ASN A 487 -13.48 16.92 2.46
N PRO A 488 -12.86 17.05 1.26
CA PRO A 488 -11.49 16.57 1.03
C PRO A 488 -10.52 17.24 2.03
N GLY A 489 -10.91 18.39 2.58
CA GLY A 489 -10.38 19.02 3.79
C GLY A 489 -10.15 18.05 4.96
N ARG A 490 -11.07 17.12 5.22
CA ARG A 490 -10.92 16.10 6.27
C ARG A 490 -9.97 14.98 5.83
N GLN A 491 -10.03 14.52 4.57
CA GLN A 491 -9.19 13.42 4.08
C GLN A 491 -7.70 13.78 3.97
N LEU A 492 -7.40 15.02 3.61
CA LEU A 492 -6.03 15.53 3.53
C LEU A 492 -5.53 16.03 4.91
N ALA A 493 -6.40 16.64 5.74
CA ALA A 493 -6.04 16.98 7.13
C ALA A 493 -5.84 15.73 8.01
N THR A 494 -6.70 14.71 7.92
CA THR A 494 -6.63 13.49 8.76
C THR A 494 -5.95 12.30 8.08
N GLY A 495 -5.55 12.37 6.80
CA GLY A 495 -4.69 11.41 6.07
C GLY A 495 -5.19 9.96 6.00
N SER A 496 -6.32 9.71 6.63
CA SER A 496 -6.95 8.42 6.82
C SER A 496 -8.28 8.43 6.10
N PHE A 497 -8.57 7.34 5.40
CA PHE A 497 -9.84 7.17 4.71
C PHE A 497 -11.01 6.96 5.69
N GLN A 498 -10.71 6.66 6.97
CA GLN A 498 -11.61 6.60 8.13
C GLN A 498 -10.78 6.79 9.41
N PRO A 499 -10.63 8.01 9.96
CA PRO A 499 -9.84 8.22 11.18
C PRO A 499 -10.46 7.44 12.34
N VAL A 500 -9.64 6.61 12.97
CA VAL A 500 -9.94 5.86 14.19
C VAL A 500 -9.07 6.49 15.26
N ASP A 501 -9.63 6.78 16.43
CA ASP A 501 -8.86 7.35 17.54
C ASP A 501 -7.80 6.35 18.03
N GLU A 502 -6.69 6.82 18.61
CA GLU A 502 -5.66 5.95 19.18
C GLU A 502 -6.25 5.01 20.24
N GLY A 503 -7.22 5.50 21.03
CA GLY A 503 -7.99 4.69 21.97
C GLY A 503 -8.74 3.55 21.29
N GLU A 504 -9.50 3.83 20.23
CA GLU A 504 -10.21 2.80 19.46
C GLU A 504 -9.26 1.81 18.78
N TRP A 505 -8.11 2.27 18.29
CA TRP A 505 -7.12 1.43 17.60
C TRP A 505 -6.37 0.49 18.56
N THR A 506 -6.16 0.91 19.80
CA THR A 506 -5.49 0.12 20.85
C THR A 506 -6.45 -0.68 21.74
N LEU A 507 -7.76 -0.43 21.63
CA LEU A 507 -8.82 -0.98 22.49
C LEU A 507 -8.71 -2.48 22.70
N GLU A 508 -8.74 -3.28 21.63
CA GLU A 508 -8.71 -4.75 21.71
C GLU A 508 -7.37 -5.31 22.24
N ALA A 509 -6.31 -4.49 22.29
CA ALA A 509 -5.00 -4.88 22.81
C ALA A 509 -4.84 -4.59 24.32
N TYR A 510 -5.42 -3.50 24.81
CA TYR A 510 -5.22 -3.03 26.20
C TYR A 510 -6.43 -3.18 27.10
N GLU A 511 -7.65 -3.14 26.55
CA GLU A 511 -8.85 -3.31 27.34
C GLU A 511 -9.25 -4.78 27.47
N SER A 512 -9.78 -5.12 28.65
CA SER A 512 -10.42 -6.41 28.88
C SER A 512 -11.78 -6.40 28.20
N LEU A 513 -11.99 -7.26 27.20
CA LEU A 513 -13.30 -7.53 26.57
C LEU A 513 -14.30 -8.24 27.52
N ASP A 514 -14.21 -8.00 28.83
CA ASP A 514 -15.09 -8.56 29.84
C ASP A 514 -16.03 -7.43 30.30
N GLY A 515 -17.03 -7.16 29.46
CA GLY A 515 -18.20 -6.39 29.85
C GLY A 515 -19.12 -7.24 30.71
N SER A 516 -18.81 -7.37 32.00
CA SER A 516 -19.80 -7.65 33.04
C SER A 516 -19.42 -6.90 34.30
N ALA A 517 -20.36 -6.07 34.75
CA ALA A 517 -20.26 -5.15 35.88
C ALA A 517 -19.75 -5.79 37.19
N ASN A 518 -19.13 -4.94 38.01
CA ASN A 518 -18.99 -5.03 39.48
C ASN A 518 -18.39 -6.32 40.05
N ASP A 519 -17.18 -6.23 40.62
CA ASP A 519 -17.00 -6.04 42.07
C ASP A 519 -15.51 -5.91 42.39
N GLY A 520 -15.21 -5.20 43.49
CA GLY A 520 -13.85 -4.82 43.91
C GLY A 520 -13.05 -5.94 44.59
N GLU A 521 -11.83 -5.56 44.99
CA GLU A 521 -10.85 -6.33 45.78
C GLU A 521 -10.22 -7.52 45.00
N ASP A 522 -8.92 -7.78 44.92
CA ASP A 522 -7.78 -7.45 45.78
C ASP A 522 -6.48 -7.35 44.95
N LEU A 523 -5.62 -6.42 45.37
CA LEU A 523 -4.19 -6.40 45.04
C LEU A 523 -3.47 -7.41 45.94
N GLU A 524 -2.88 -8.48 45.38
CA GLU A 524 -1.56 -9.00 45.76
C GLU A 524 -1.20 -10.32 45.06
N GLN A 525 0.10 -10.44 44.72
CA GLN A 525 0.83 -11.66 44.38
C GLN A 525 0.53 -12.33 43.02
N ARG A 526 1.48 -12.21 42.07
CA ARG A 526 2.43 -13.30 41.77
C ARG A 526 3.39 -12.92 40.64
N GLU A 527 4.66 -12.83 41.03
CA GLU A 527 5.82 -12.96 40.15
C GLU A 527 5.88 -14.38 39.56
N GLY A 528 6.45 -14.47 38.34
CA GLY A 528 6.90 -15.71 37.72
C GLY A 528 5.98 -16.21 36.62
N TYR A 529 6.33 -15.87 35.36
CA TYR A 529 6.37 -16.78 34.20
C TYR A 529 6.65 -15.93 32.94
N ILE A 530 7.91 -15.58 32.72
CA ILE A 530 8.44 -15.28 31.39
C ILE A 530 9.59 -16.24 31.18
N ASP A 531 9.28 -17.39 30.58
CA ASP A 531 10.28 -18.22 29.91
C ASP A 531 9.55 -19.01 28.82
N GLY A 532 10.04 -18.90 27.58
CA GLY A 532 9.47 -19.62 26.43
C GLY A 532 9.14 -18.78 25.19
N LEU A 533 9.99 -17.83 24.81
CA LEU A 533 9.97 -17.23 23.47
C LEU A 533 11.20 -17.49 22.60
N ASP A 534 12.16 -18.28 23.08
CA ASP A 534 13.25 -18.80 22.24
C ASP A 534 13.06 -20.29 21.97
N GLU A 535 12.41 -20.59 20.84
CA GLU A 535 12.65 -21.77 19.99
C GLU A 535 12.00 -21.57 18.61
#